data_AF-A0A9P4JCH4-F1
#
_entry.id   AF-A0A9P4JCH4-F1
#
_cell.length_a   1.000
_cell.length_b   1.000
_cell.length_c   1.000
_cell.angle_alpha   90.00
_cell.angle_beta   90.00
_cell.angle_gamma   90.00
#
_symmetry.space_group_name_H-M   'P 1'
#
loop_
_entity.id
_entity.type
_entity.pdbx_description
1 polymer ?
#
loop_
_entity_poly.entity_id
_entity_poly.type
_entity_poly.pdbx_seq_one_letter_code
_entity_poly.pdbx_strand_id
1 'polypeptide(L)'
;MARTDGQIKLPGYGLDLAHNLNAYQWKFGHASQLAPPKGVLVRERRLCQAINLLTDKPEWRRKVFDEDISQKWRREIVSDQDVGFSDRMFDFCLAELQDKAGWHKESGIIRVLDDRFAVVKSDTIVSADLHQSFKAVVPCLLEDIPQALQDWHPGSNDQVLDLVHPSLFPLVYGRSKILPDRTTGISDCLRDAGKGEVLATILETGSGRSTDEHRISHEFQWLPTDFEFTPNGVRALSYINNLHPTHQRELYPLIEKLVDAAIPMWSEVLSFTRIDRNEIQTRFLDREAQYDYVEGTGAEAVRARWVRDGMPGRVREDEAEVSGDSGESADEDVPDAWDIAPWDYPDEFPGDWEQDYPHRTRLLIPPEPREYAEFKKTVDDTVKLYPLEEEFASEGLQVIVKLANIVLTPDSPDYAGGSWHVEGMLNEKICATALYYYDSQNITDSYLAFRTDMDSDELVYGAPQGDYSGLETIFGIKNEEKAVQDIGRVLTREGRMLAFPNVVQHKVAPFSLLDKTRPGHRKIVALFLVAPDRRIISTSNIPPQRKDWWAEGMLQTLLGKVPPETAQQIINDVEHFPISMDDAKKLRLELMEERKKRDSYEEDAREDTAFSFCEH
;
A
#
# COMPACT_ATOMS: atom_id res chain seq x y z
N MET A 1 -9.06 14.78 -23.98
CA MET A 1 -8.35 14.27 -25.18
C MET A 1 -7.97 15.45 -26.07
N ALA A 2 -6.69 15.64 -26.40
CA ALA A 2 -6.27 16.67 -27.37
C ALA A 2 -6.48 16.15 -28.80
N ARG A 3 -7.53 16.63 -29.48
CA ARG A 3 -7.78 16.35 -30.90
C ARG A 3 -7.06 17.41 -31.73
N THR A 4 -5.94 17.05 -32.32
CA THR A 4 -5.38 17.76 -33.49
C THR A 4 -5.35 16.74 -34.62
N ASP A 5 -6.09 17.01 -35.70
CA ASP A 5 -6.26 16.18 -36.91
C ASP A 5 -7.18 14.95 -36.84
N GLY A 6 -7.99 14.79 -35.78
CA GLY A 6 -9.01 13.74 -35.69
C GLY A 6 -8.51 12.34 -35.26
N GLN A 7 -7.19 12.16 -35.09
CA GLN A 7 -6.59 10.96 -34.49
C GLN A 7 -6.47 11.07 -32.97
N ILE A 8 -6.62 9.92 -32.29
CA ILE A 8 -6.40 9.78 -30.85
C ILE A 8 -4.92 9.94 -30.53
N LYS A 9 -4.59 10.71 -29.48
CA LYS A 9 -3.24 10.86 -28.94
C LYS A 9 -3.25 10.54 -27.44
N LEU A 10 -2.53 9.51 -27.05
CA LEU A 10 -2.39 9.00 -25.69
C LEU A 10 -0.94 8.55 -25.44
N PRO A 11 -0.45 8.48 -24.19
CA PRO A 11 0.87 7.91 -23.91
C PRO A 11 1.04 6.52 -24.54
N GLY A 12 2.10 6.30 -25.30
CA GLY A 12 2.32 5.08 -26.08
C GLY A 12 1.58 5.03 -27.43
N TYR A 13 0.81 6.06 -27.79
CA TYR A 13 0.17 6.20 -29.10
C TYR A 13 0.04 7.68 -29.52
N GLY A 14 1.01 8.16 -30.31
CA GLY A 14 1.08 9.56 -30.74
C GLY A 14 1.62 10.53 -29.68
N LEU A 15 1.82 10.07 -28.44
CA LEU A 15 2.57 10.75 -27.37
C LEU A 15 3.63 9.80 -26.82
N ASP A 16 4.70 10.39 -26.27
CA ASP A 16 5.74 9.66 -25.54
C ASP A 16 5.14 8.85 -24.37
N LEU A 17 5.74 7.70 -24.06
CA LEU A 17 5.24 6.82 -22.99
C LEU A 17 5.33 7.50 -21.61
N ALA A 18 6.38 8.30 -21.38
CA ALA A 18 6.58 9.09 -20.18
C ALA A 18 5.84 10.44 -20.20
N HIS A 19 4.96 10.67 -21.18
CA HIS A 19 4.18 11.91 -21.27
C HIS A 19 3.41 12.16 -19.98
N ASN A 20 3.65 13.32 -19.36
CA ASN A 20 3.15 13.70 -18.04
C ASN A 20 3.47 12.62 -17.00
N LEU A 21 4.74 12.24 -16.84
CA LEU A 21 5.25 11.47 -15.69
C LEU A 21 6.26 12.25 -14.84
N ASN A 22 6.46 13.55 -15.10
CA ASN A 22 7.30 14.39 -14.25
C ASN A 22 6.73 14.48 -12.83
N ALA A 23 7.57 14.15 -11.82
CA ALA A 23 7.23 14.14 -10.40
C ALA A 23 6.67 15.49 -9.91
N TYR A 24 7.23 16.62 -10.37
CA TYR A 24 6.77 17.96 -9.97
C TYR A 24 5.37 18.33 -10.50
N GLN A 25 4.83 17.55 -11.43
CA GLN A 25 3.53 17.79 -12.07
C GLN A 25 2.50 16.71 -11.73
N TRP A 26 2.86 15.68 -10.96
CA TRP A 26 1.94 14.58 -10.64
C TRP A 26 1.11 14.89 -9.41
N LYS A 27 -0.11 15.39 -9.65
CA LYS A 27 -1.06 15.85 -8.62
C LYS A 27 -1.32 14.85 -7.48
N PHE A 28 -1.34 13.55 -7.79
CA PHE A 28 -1.68 12.49 -6.83
C PHE A 28 -0.49 11.62 -6.39
N GLY A 29 0.71 11.89 -6.93
CA GLY A 29 1.93 11.16 -6.61
C GLY A 29 1.93 9.68 -7.01
N HIS A 30 3.07 9.04 -6.78
CA HIS A 30 3.32 7.60 -6.86
C HIS A 30 4.50 7.29 -5.94
N ALA A 31 4.50 6.15 -5.25
CA ALA A 31 5.54 5.85 -4.24
C ALA A 31 6.96 5.99 -4.80
N SER A 32 7.18 5.52 -6.03
CA SER A 32 8.48 5.62 -6.71
C SER A 32 8.91 7.04 -7.09
N GLN A 33 8.06 8.06 -6.97
CA GLN A 33 8.40 9.44 -7.36
C GLN A 33 8.41 10.43 -6.19
N LEU A 34 8.02 9.98 -4.99
CA LEU A 34 8.02 10.83 -3.81
C LEU A 34 9.36 10.73 -3.11
N ALA A 35 9.85 11.88 -2.62
CA ALA A 35 10.96 11.89 -1.69
C ALA A 35 10.54 11.15 -0.40
N PRO A 36 11.44 10.34 0.19
CA PRO A 36 11.13 9.66 1.42
C PRO A 36 10.88 10.68 2.55
N PRO A 37 9.95 10.41 3.48
CA PRO A 37 9.73 11.26 4.65
C PRO A 37 10.79 11.01 5.74
N LYS A 38 10.97 11.93 6.72
CA LYS A 38 11.67 11.66 8.01
C LYS A 38 11.13 10.47 8.85
N GLY A 39 10.21 9.65 8.33
CA GLY A 39 9.54 8.56 9.02
C GLY A 39 8.38 8.98 9.93
N VAL A 40 7.87 8.02 10.70
CA VAL A 40 6.72 8.16 11.60
C VAL A 40 7.14 7.76 13.01
N LEU A 41 6.81 8.58 14.02
CA LEU A 41 7.18 8.30 15.41
C LEU A 41 6.51 6.99 15.89
N VAL A 42 7.17 6.25 16.79
CA VAL A 42 6.60 5.05 17.44
C VAL A 42 5.25 5.37 18.08
N ARG A 43 5.17 6.51 18.78
CA ARG A 43 3.93 6.96 19.44
C ARG A 43 2.83 7.34 18.45
N GLU A 44 3.17 7.93 17.31
CA GLU A 44 2.22 8.19 16.21
C GLU A 44 1.66 6.88 15.63
N ARG A 45 2.53 5.90 15.37
CA ARG A 45 2.12 4.55 14.93
C ARG A 45 1.24 3.87 15.96
N ARG A 46 1.59 3.93 17.25
CA ARG A 46 0.79 3.37 18.36
C ARG A 46 -0.59 4.01 18.46
N LEU A 47 -0.70 5.33 18.27
CA LEU A 47 -1.97 6.05 18.27
C LEU A 47 -2.86 5.62 17.09
N CYS A 48 -2.31 5.55 15.87
CA CYS A 48 -3.01 5.02 14.69
C CYS A 48 -3.46 3.57 14.92
N GLN A 49 -2.61 2.71 15.51
CA GLN A 49 -2.95 1.33 15.85
C GLN A 49 -4.11 1.26 16.85
N ALA A 50 -4.10 2.09 17.90
CA ALA A 50 -5.19 2.16 18.86
C ALA A 50 -6.52 2.55 18.19
N ILE A 51 -6.52 3.59 17.34
CA ILE A 51 -7.71 3.99 16.56
C ILE A 51 -8.19 2.82 15.70
N ASN A 52 -7.28 2.18 14.97
CA ASN A 52 -7.62 1.07 14.08
C ASN A 52 -8.25 -0.12 14.83
N LEU A 53 -7.68 -0.49 15.98
CA LEU A 53 -8.18 -1.58 16.85
C LEU A 53 -9.53 -1.24 17.48
N LEU A 54 -9.69 -0.03 18.02
CA LEU A 54 -10.93 0.38 18.68
C LEU A 54 -12.08 0.49 17.68
N THR A 55 -11.81 0.96 16.46
CA THR A 55 -12.81 1.08 15.39
C THR A 55 -13.23 -0.25 14.78
N ASP A 56 -12.50 -1.34 15.10
CA ASP A 56 -12.87 -2.71 14.74
C ASP A 56 -13.82 -3.37 15.76
N LYS A 57 -13.97 -2.79 16.95
CA LYS A 57 -14.88 -3.29 17.99
C LYS A 57 -16.34 -3.02 17.59
N PRO A 58 -17.27 -3.96 17.85
CA PRO A 58 -18.69 -3.74 17.59
C PRO A 58 -19.23 -2.52 18.35
N GLU A 59 -20.09 -1.74 17.69
CA GLU A 59 -20.70 -0.52 18.24
C GLU A 59 -19.71 0.55 18.75
N TRP A 60 -18.45 0.56 18.29
CA TRP A 60 -17.45 1.52 18.78
C TRP A 60 -17.96 2.97 18.75
N ARG A 61 -18.72 3.35 17.71
CA ARG A 61 -19.34 4.67 17.51
C ARG A 61 -20.21 5.15 18.67
N ARG A 62 -20.90 4.23 19.36
CA ARG A 62 -21.69 4.52 20.56
C ARG A 62 -20.80 4.48 21.80
N LYS A 63 -19.92 3.49 21.86
CA LYS A 63 -19.08 3.17 23.01
C LYS A 63 -17.99 4.21 23.31
N VAL A 64 -17.53 4.97 22.32
CA VAL A 64 -16.60 6.09 22.52
C VAL A 64 -17.18 7.25 23.35
N PHE A 65 -18.50 7.29 23.54
CA PHE A 65 -19.17 8.27 24.40
C PHE A 65 -19.60 7.68 25.76
N ASP A 66 -19.30 6.41 26.01
CA ASP A 66 -19.61 5.71 27.25
C ASP A 66 -18.35 5.71 28.14
N GLU A 67 -18.45 6.41 29.28
CA GLU A 67 -17.32 6.61 30.19
C GLU A 67 -16.79 5.29 30.76
N ASP A 68 -17.68 4.38 31.18
CA ASP A 68 -17.29 3.09 31.77
C ASP A 68 -16.55 2.21 30.76
N ILE A 69 -16.97 2.26 29.49
CA ILE A 69 -16.31 1.54 28.41
C ILE A 69 -14.98 2.20 28.04
N SER A 70 -14.94 3.52 27.95
CA SER A 70 -13.73 4.27 27.62
C SER A 70 -12.64 4.05 28.69
N GLN A 71 -13.01 3.98 29.98
CA GLN A 71 -12.09 3.65 31.06
C GLN A 71 -11.60 2.19 31.05
N LYS A 72 -12.36 1.27 30.45
CA LYS A 72 -11.86 -0.10 30.18
C LYS A 72 -10.84 -0.08 29.05
N TRP A 73 -11.15 0.61 27.95
CA TRP A 73 -10.20 0.76 26.83
C TRP A 73 -8.91 1.47 27.25
N ARG A 74 -8.99 2.47 28.13
CA ARG A 74 -7.80 3.12 28.70
C ARG A 74 -6.88 2.11 29.35
N ARG A 75 -7.41 1.25 30.23
CA ARG A 75 -6.65 0.19 30.91
C ARG A 75 -6.10 -0.89 29.98
N GLU A 76 -6.72 -1.09 28.82
CA GLU A 76 -6.24 -2.04 27.79
C GLU A 76 -5.08 -1.46 26.96
N ILE A 77 -5.03 -0.13 26.78
CA ILE A 77 -4.15 0.52 25.79
C ILE A 77 -2.98 1.27 26.45
N VAL A 78 -3.23 1.97 27.56
CA VAL A 78 -2.19 2.72 28.28
C VAL A 78 -1.17 1.73 28.84
N SER A 79 0.10 2.01 28.58
CA SER A 79 1.21 1.14 28.97
C SER A 79 2.48 1.96 29.15
N ASP A 80 3.25 1.65 30.19
CA ASP A 80 4.57 2.25 30.44
C ASP A 80 5.72 1.44 29.80
N GLN A 81 5.41 0.38 29.03
CA GLN A 81 6.42 -0.47 28.39
C GLN A 81 6.96 0.15 27.08
N ASP A 82 8.28 0.05 26.89
CA ASP A 82 9.07 0.68 25.82
C ASP A 82 8.89 2.22 25.80
N VAL A 83 8.60 2.82 24.64
CA VAL A 83 8.23 4.24 24.48
C VAL A 83 6.85 4.56 25.10
N GLY A 84 6.13 3.54 25.60
CA GLY A 84 4.82 3.64 26.23
C GLY A 84 3.66 4.09 25.33
N PHE A 85 2.48 4.17 25.92
CA PHE A 85 1.27 4.83 25.42
C PHE A 85 0.69 5.60 26.60
N SER A 86 0.87 6.93 26.61
CA SER A 86 0.55 7.76 27.79
C SER A 86 -0.95 7.98 27.95
N ASP A 87 -1.36 8.45 29.14
CA ASP A 87 -2.73 8.92 29.37
C ASP A 87 -3.11 10.07 28.44
N ARG A 88 -2.17 10.99 28.14
CA ARG A 88 -2.41 12.09 27.20
C ARG A 88 -2.64 11.60 25.77
N MET A 89 -1.90 10.57 25.33
CA MET A 89 -2.17 9.89 24.06
C MET A 89 -3.56 9.27 24.03
N PHE A 90 -4.02 8.71 25.16
CA PHE A 90 -5.36 8.13 25.24
C PHE A 90 -6.43 9.21 25.20
N ASP A 91 -6.26 10.32 25.92
CA ASP A 91 -7.16 11.47 25.88
C ASP A 91 -7.30 12.01 24.46
N PHE A 92 -6.17 12.16 23.75
CA PHE A 92 -6.15 12.55 22.34
C PHE A 92 -6.91 11.54 21.47
N CYS A 93 -6.57 10.25 21.59
CA CYS A 93 -7.17 9.16 20.83
C CYS A 93 -8.69 9.11 21.03
N LEU A 94 -9.17 9.26 22.27
CA LEU A 94 -10.59 9.26 22.59
C LEU A 94 -11.31 10.46 21.96
N ALA A 95 -10.75 11.67 22.06
CA ALA A 95 -11.32 12.86 21.45
C ALA A 95 -11.39 12.73 19.92
N GLU A 96 -10.33 12.21 19.31
CA GLU A 96 -10.29 11.94 17.87
C GLU A 96 -11.31 10.89 17.44
N LEU A 97 -11.47 9.81 18.21
CA LEU A 97 -12.48 8.78 17.94
C LEU A 97 -13.91 9.32 18.04
N GLN A 98 -14.18 10.25 18.96
CA GLN A 98 -15.48 10.90 19.09
C GLN A 98 -15.81 11.77 17.86
N ASP A 99 -14.84 12.54 17.33
CA ASP A 99 -15.00 13.30 16.08
C ASP A 99 -15.18 12.38 14.87
N LYS A 100 -14.34 11.33 14.76
CA LYS A 100 -14.46 10.32 13.69
C LYS A 100 -15.80 9.58 13.76
N ALA A 101 -16.39 9.38 14.93
CA ALA A 101 -17.73 8.78 15.06
C ALA A 101 -18.82 9.69 14.46
N GLY A 102 -18.65 11.02 14.58
CA GLY A 102 -19.49 12.02 13.92
C GLY A 102 -19.36 11.92 12.40
N TRP A 103 -18.14 12.04 11.87
CA TRP A 103 -17.88 11.93 10.43
C TRP A 103 -18.37 10.61 9.83
N HIS A 104 -18.09 9.48 10.48
CA HIS A 104 -18.54 8.16 10.02
C HIS A 104 -20.08 8.08 9.93
N LYS A 105 -20.83 8.80 10.78
CA LYS A 105 -22.30 8.81 10.68
C LYS A 105 -22.78 9.39 9.34
N GLU A 106 -22.04 10.35 8.80
CA GLU A 106 -22.35 11.04 7.55
C GLU A 106 -21.78 10.30 6.34
N SER A 107 -20.51 9.89 6.40
CA SER A 107 -19.77 9.32 5.26
C SER A 107 -19.77 7.79 5.20
N GLY A 108 -19.95 7.12 6.34
CA GLY A 108 -19.71 5.68 6.47
C GLY A 108 -18.22 5.28 6.41
N ILE A 109 -17.29 6.24 6.39
CA ILE A 109 -15.85 6.02 6.16
C ILE A 109 -15.08 6.38 7.43
N ILE A 110 -14.01 5.63 7.73
CA ILE A 110 -13.07 5.97 8.79
C ILE A 110 -11.62 5.87 8.34
N ARG A 111 -10.85 6.91 8.68
CA ARG A 111 -9.39 6.99 8.50
C ARG A 111 -8.71 6.30 9.68
N VAL A 112 -7.80 5.36 9.41
CA VAL A 112 -7.16 4.52 10.44
C VAL A 112 -5.64 4.58 10.47
N LEU A 113 -5.02 4.87 9.33
CA LEU A 113 -3.59 5.20 9.23
C LEU A 113 -3.53 6.55 8.53
N ASP A 114 -3.61 7.64 9.28
CA ASP A 114 -3.70 9.01 8.77
C ASP A 114 -2.64 9.92 9.41
N ASP A 115 -1.40 9.62 9.07
CA ASP A 115 -0.28 10.56 9.17
C ASP A 115 -0.06 11.17 7.76
N ARG A 116 1.06 10.93 7.08
CA ARG A 116 1.35 11.56 5.76
C ARG A 116 0.46 11.08 4.60
N PHE A 117 -0.05 9.87 4.68
CA PHE A 117 -1.06 9.33 3.78
C PHE A 117 -2.25 8.85 4.60
N ALA A 118 -3.38 8.61 3.95
CA ALA A 118 -4.55 8.04 4.61
C ALA A 118 -4.86 6.63 4.09
N VAL A 119 -5.03 5.69 5.01
CA VAL A 119 -5.75 4.45 4.75
C VAL A 119 -7.13 4.56 5.39
N VAL A 120 -8.17 4.31 4.59
CA VAL A 120 -9.56 4.40 5.02
C VAL A 120 -10.28 3.07 4.87
N LYS A 121 -11.15 2.74 5.82
CA LYS A 121 -11.99 1.54 5.78
C LYS A 121 -13.47 1.90 5.95
N SER A 122 -14.35 1.07 5.40
CA SER A 122 -15.79 1.14 5.61
C SER A 122 -16.40 -0.26 5.65
N ASP A 123 -17.29 -0.48 6.61
CA ASP A 123 -18.09 -1.70 6.75
C ASP A 123 -19.54 -1.49 6.28
N THR A 124 -19.87 -0.30 5.78
CA THR A 124 -21.26 0.09 5.44
C THR A 124 -21.42 0.73 4.06
N ILE A 125 -20.32 1.11 3.40
CA ILE A 125 -20.38 1.79 2.10
C ILE A 125 -20.94 0.89 0.99
N VAL A 126 -20.70 -0.42 1.10
CA VAL A 126 -21.34 -1.42 0.25
C VAL A 126 -22.62 -1.88 0.92
N SER A 127 -23.76 -1.70 0.23
CA SER A 127 -25.06 -2.09 0.77
C SER A 127 -25.18 -3.61 0.91
N ALA A 128 -26.01 -4.06 1.85
CA ALA A 128 -26.29 -5.49 2.04
C ALA A 128 -26.82 -6.16 0.76
N ASP A 129 -27.69 -5.47 0.01
CA ASP A 129 -28.23 -5.98 -1.25
C ASP A 129 -27.15 -6.17 -2.31
N LEU A 130 -26.21 -5.22 -2.42
CA LEU A 130 -25.08 -5.33 -3.34
C LEU A 130 -24.16 -6.47 -2.94
N HIS A 131 -23.85 -6.59 -1.65
CA HIS A 131 -23.03 -7.68 -1.11
C HIS A 131 -23.63 -9.05 -1.41
N GLN A 132 -24.93 -9.26 -1.11
CA GLN A 132 -25.61 -10.52 -1.39
C GLN A 132 -25.68 -10.82 -2.89
N SER A 133 -25.91 -9.80 -3.72
CA SER A 133 -25.92 -9.95 -5.18
C SER A 133 -24.55 -10.41 -5.71
N PHE A 134 -23.45 -9.82 -5.21
CA PHE A 134 -22.10 -10.24 -5.57
C PHE A 134 -21.82 -11.70 -5.19
N LYS A 135 -22.15 -12.08 -3.95
CA LYS A 135 -21.95 -13.45 -3.45
C LYS A 135 -22.73 -14.49 -4.25
N ALA A 136 -23.89 -14.13 -4.79
CA ALA A 136 -24.71 -15.01 -5.62
C ALA A 136 -24.21 -15.10 -7.07
N VAL A 137 -23.82 -13.97 -7.67
CA VAL A 137 -23.52 -13.88 -9.11
C VAL A 137 -22.10 -14.31 -9.45
N VAL A 138 -21.10 -13.98 -8.62
CA VAL A 138 -19.70 -14.29 -8.92
C VAL A 138 -19.43 -15.79 -9.06
N PRO A 139 -19.88 -16.67 -8.14
CA PRO A 139 -19.65 -18.10 -8.28
C PRO A 139 -20.23 -18.66 -9.59
N CYS A 140 -21.49 -18.33 -9.88
CA CYS A 140 -22.21 -18.81 -11.07
C CYS A 140 -21.50 -18.43 -12.39
N LEU A 141 -20.91 -17.24 -12.46
CA LEU A 141 -20.35 -16.70 -13.70
C LEU A 141 -18.83 -16.88 -13.85
N LEU A 142 -18.10 -17.04 -12.74
CA LEU A 142 -16.63 -17.03 -12.73
C LEU A 142 -16.00 -18.24 -12.04
N GLU A 143 -16.67 -18.90 -11.10
CA GLU A 143 -16.08 -20.00 -10.32
C GLU A 143 -16.58 -21.38 -10.73
N ASP A 144 -17.88 -21.51 -11.03
CA ASP A 144 -18.58 -22.74 -11.41
C ASP A 144 -18.31 -23.13 -12.88
N ILE A 145 -17.05 -22.98 -13.29
CA ILE A 145 -16.53 -23.36 -14.60
C ILE A 145 -15.79 -24.71 -14.50
N PRO A 146 -15.67 -25.46 -15.61
CA PRO A 146 -14.87 -26.69 -15.63
C PRO A 146 -13.46 -26.47 -15.05
N GLN A 147 -12.98 -27.41 -14.22
CA GLN A 147 -11.69 -27.30 -13.53
C GLN A 147 -10.51 -27.05 -14.50
N ALA A 148 -10.56 -27.61 -15.71
CA ALA A 148 -9.55 -27.39 -16.74
C ALA A 148 -9.49 -25.94 -17.28
N LEU A 149 -10.54 -25.14 -17.04
CA LEU A 149 -10.62 -23.73 -17.42
C LEU A 149 -10.31 -22.79 -16.24
N GLN A 150 -10.18 -23.31 -15.02
CA GLN A 150 -9.76 -22.51 -13.87
C GLN A 150 -8.34 -22.03 -14.08
N ASP A 151 -8.10 -20.77 -13.70
CA ASP A 151 -6.82 -20.12 -13.89
C ASP A 151 -6.14 -19.86 -12.54
N TRP A 152 -5.35 -20.84 -12.12
CA TRP A 152 -4.55 -20.74 -10.91
C TRP A 152 -3.33 -19.86 -11.16
N HIS A 153 -3.11 -18.90 -10.26
CA HIS A 153 -2.04 -17.92 -10.36
C HIS A 153 -0.68 -18.64 -10.33
N PRO A 154 0.26 -18.31 -11.25
CA PRO A 154 1.56 -18.96 -11.29
C PRO A 154 2.32 -18.84 -9.97
N GLY A 155 2.91 -19.95 -9.51
CA GLY A 155 3.71 -19.98 -8.27
C GLY A 155 2.89 -19.90 -6.98
N SER A 156 1.55 -19.95 -7.04
CA SER A 156 0.68 -19.87 -5.84
C SER A 156 0.38 -21.21 -5.17
N ASN A 157 0.94 -22.33 -5.66
CA ASN A 157 0.62 -23.69 -5.19
C ASN A 157 -0.90 -23.98 -5.20
N ASP A 158 -1.60 -23.56 -6.26
CA ASP A 158 -3.06 -23.66 -6.41
C ASP A 158 -3.84 -23.05 -5.23
N GLN A 159 -3.31 -21.98 -4.63
CA GLN A 159 -4.00 -21.23 -3.57
C GLN A 159 -4.65 -19.94 -4.08
N VAL A 160 -4.20 -19.37 -5.20
CA VAL A 160 -4.74 -18.11 -5.73
C VAL A 160 -5.43 -18.38 -7.06
N LEU A 161 -6.75 -18.19 -7.12
CA LEU A 161 -7.56 -18.36 -8.32
C LEU A 161 -7.87 -16.99 -8.93
N ASP A 162 -7.39 -16.78 -10.15
CA ASP A 162 -7.59 -15.55 -10.93
C ASP A 162 -8.94 -15.64 -11.67
N LEU A 163 -9.91 -14.79 -11.29
CA LEU A 163 -11.23 -14.75 -11.95
C LEU A 163 -11.26 -13.70 -13.06
N VAL A 164 -10.78 -12.49 -12.73
CA VAL A 164 -10.55 -11.39 -13.68
C VAL A 164 -9.18 -10.84 -13.34
N HIS A 165 -8.17 -11.10 -14.18
CA HIS A 165 -6.81 -10.63 -13.93
C HIS A 165 -6.36 -9.65 -15.02
N PRO A 166 -5.90 -8.44 -14.67
CA PRO A 166 -5.53 -7.41 -15.65
C PRO A 166 -4.28 -7.76 -16.47
N SER A 167 -3.46 -8.70 -15.99
CA SER A 167 -2.32 -9.24 -16.75
C SER A 167 -2.71 -10.33 -17.76
N LEU A 168 -3.98 -10.74 -17.82
CA LEU A 168 -4.48 -11.51 -18.97
C LEU A 168 -5.01 -10.54 -20.02
N PHE A 169 -4.57 -10.74 -21.27
CA PHE A 169 -4.89 -9.87 -22.40
C PHE A 169 -4.55 -8.39 -22.17
N PRO A 170 -3.36 -8.05 -21.60
CA PRO A 170 -2.94 -6.65 -21.47
C PRO A 170 -2.71 -6.05 -22.86
N LEU A 171 -2.52 -4.74 -22.93
CA LEU A 171 -1.92 -4.13 -24.11
C LEU A 171 -0.48 -4.64 -24.24
N VAL A 172 -0.10 -5.07 -25.44
CA VAL A 172 1.25 -5.49 -25.82
C VAL A 172 1.70 -4.64 -27.00
N TYR A 173 2.71 -3.79 -26.80
CA TYR A 173 3.23 -2.94 -27.87
C TYR A 173 3.83 -3.80 -28.99
N GLY A 174 3.58 -3.44 -30.26
CA GLY A 174 3.95 -4.27 -31.42
C GLY A 174 2.98 -5.42 -31.73
N ARG A 175 1.96 -5.68 -30.90
CA ARG A 175 1.00 -6.80 -31.11
C ARG A 175 -0.46 -6.39 -30.98
N SER A 176 -0.82 -5.60 -29.98
CA SER A 176 -2.20 -5.13 -29.76
C SER A 176 -2.66 -4.15 -30.84
N LYS A 177 -3.96 -4.14 -31.12
CA LYS A 177 -4.57 -3.26 -32.13
C LYS A 177 -5.40 -2.13 -31.50
N ILE A 178 -5.16 -0.91 -31.95
CA ILE A 178 -5.86 0.30 -31.52
C ILE A 178 -6.78 0.84 -32.61
N LEU A 179 -7.93 1.39 -32.20
CA LEU A 179 -8.81 2.16 -33.08
C LEU A 179 -8.29 3.61 -33.17
N PRO A 180 -7.79 4.06 -34.34
CA PRO A 180 -7.05 5.33 -34.45
C PRO A 180 -7.94 6.58 -34.36
N ASP A 181 -9.19 6.47 -34.80
CA ASP A 181 -10.10 7.60 -35.06
C ASP A 181 -11.43 7.51 -34.29
N ARG A 182 -11.65 6.45 -33.51
CA ARG A 182 -12.88 6.23 -32.75
C ARG A 182 -12.66 5.39 -31.50
N THR A 183 -13.67 5.34 -30.65
CA THR A 183 -13.74 4.42 -29.51
C THR A 183 -14.72 3.28 -29.76
N THR A 184 -14.68 2.26 -28.91
CA THR A 184 -15.66 1.17 -28.87
C THR A 184 -16.31 1.09 -27.49
N GLY A 185 -17.59 0.74 -27.46
CA GLY A 185 -18.36 0.58 -26.21
C GLY A 185 -18.74 -0.87 -25.94
N ILE A 186 -19.37 -1.14 -24.80
CA ILE A 186 -19.77 -2.49 -24.37
C ILE A 186 -20.60 -3.21 -25.45
N SER A 187 -21.53 -2.50 -26.11
CA SER A 187 -22.42 -3.05 -27.15
C SER A 187 -21.73 -3.36 -28.48
N ASP A 188 -20.58 -2.75 -28.74
CA ASP A 188 -19.92 -2.74 -30.05
C ASP A 188 -18.58 -3.47 -30.06
N CYS A 189 -17.96 -3.61 -28.88
CA CYS A 189 -16.60 -4.11 -28.72
C CYS A 189 -16.36 -5.48 -29.35
N LEU A 190 -17.29 -6.44 -29.21
CA LEU A 190 -17.17 -7.76 -29.84
C LEU A 190 -17.18 -7.69 -31.37
N ARG A 191 -17.92 -6.75 -31.97
CA ARG A 191 -17.89 -6.52 -33.43
C ARG A 191 -16.58 -5.89 -33.88
N ASP A 192 -15.87 -5.22 -32.98
CA ASP A 192 -14.61 -4.54 -33.26
C ASP A 192 -13.39 -5.39 -32.95
N ALA A 193 -13.56 -6.55 -32.30
CA ALA A 193 -12.49 -7.51 -32.06
C ALA A 193 -11.75 -7.84 -33.37
N GLY A 194 -10.42 -7.76 -33.35
CA GLY A 194 -9.58 -7.96 -34.54
C GLY A 194 -9.33 -6.73 -35.42
N LYS A 195 -10.12 -5.65 -35.27
CA LYS A 195 -9.98 -4.40 -36.04
C LYS A 195 -8.95 -3.45 -35.42
N GLY A 196 -8.64 -2.38 -36.15
CA GLY A 196 -7.66 -1.37 -35.75
C GLY A 196 -6.29 -1.58 -36.41
N GLU A 197 -5.37 -0.69 -36.10
CA GLU A 197 -3.97 -0.78 -36.52
C GLU A 197 -3.11 -1.30 -35.36
N VAL A 198 -2.02 -2.00 -35.70
CA VAL A 198 -1.10 -2.54 -34.69
C VAL A 198 -0.33 -1.37 -34.07
N LEU A 199 -0.32 -1.31 -32.74
CA LEU A 199 0.49 -0.33 -32.01
C LEU A 199 1.97 -0.54 -32.33
N ALA A 200 2.70 0.53 -32.59
CA ALA A 200 4.13 0.46 -32.80
C ALA A 200 4.84 -0.11 -31.56
N THR A 201 5.91 -0.87 -31.77
CA THR A 201 6.85 -1.20 -30.69
C THR A 201 7.44 0.10 -30.15
N ILE A 202 7.43 0.26 -28.83
CA ILE A 202 8.11 1.37 -28.18
C ILE A 202 9.59 1.02 -28.16
N LEU A 203 10.35 1.62 -29.08
CA LEU A 203 11.80 1.58 -28.99
C LEU A 203 12.22 2.40 -27.76
N GLU A 204 13.26 1.98 -27.06
CA GLU A 204 13.96 2.80 -26.07
C GLU A 204 14.47 4.07 -26.77
N THR A 205 13.61 5.09 -26.86
CA THR A 205 14.03 6.39 -27.34
C THR A 205 14.68 7.07 -26.15
N GLY A 206 16.00 7.31 -26.24
CA GLY A 206 16.80 8.04 -25.25
C GLY A 206 16.43 9.52 -25.11
N SER A 207 15.13 9.84 -25.07
CA SER A 207 14.59 11.18 -24.95
C SER A 207 14.19 11.45 -23.50
N GLY A 208 15.09 12.13 -22.79
CA GLY A 208 14.69 13.10 -21.76
C GLY A 208 14.82 12.70 -20.28
N ARG A 209 15.92 12.06 -19.87
CA ARG A 209 16.68 12.20 -18.59
C ARG A 209 15.97 12.45 -17.22
N SER A 210 14.66 12.27 -17.06
CA SER A 210 13.96 12.61 -15.81
C SER A 210 13.20 11.46 -15.17
N THR A 211 12.81 10.42 -15.91
CA THR A 211 12.05 9.30 -15.36
C THR A 211 12.84 8.01 -15.56
N ASP A 212 12.98 7.23 -14.49
CA ASP A 212 13.74 5.98 -14.46
C ASP A 212 13.08 4.90 -15.33
N GLU A 213 13.83 4.38 -16.30
CA GLU A 213 13.35 3.40 -17.28
C GLU A 213 12.95 2.08 -16.63
N HIS A 214 13.53 1.70 -15.48
CA HIS A 214 13.15 0.47 -14.75
C HIS A 214 11.73 0.52 -14.16
N ARG A 215 11.10 1.71 -14.13
CA ARG A 215 9.78 1.94 -13.55
C ARG A 215 8.68 2.10 -14.60
N ILE A 216 9.03 2.02 -15.88
CA ILE A 216 8.12 2.12 -17.03
C ILE A 216 8.20 0.82 -17.83
N SER A 217 7.04 0.24 -18.15
CA SER A 217 6.99 -0.93 -19.03
C SER A 217 6.88 -0.50 -20.50
N HIS A 218 7.88 -0.87 -21.30
CA HIS A 218 7.92 -0.63 -22.75
C HIS A 218 7.21 -1.74 -23.55
N GLU A 219 6.89 -2.87 -22.91
CA GLU A 219 6.27 -4.03 -23.54
C GLU A 219 4.76 -4.11 -23.27
N PHE A 220 4.35 -3.80 -22.03
CA PHE A 220 3.00 -4.01 -21.53
C PHE A 220 2.33 -2.76 -20.94
N GLN A 221 1.00 -2.73 -21.00
CA GLN A 221 0.17 -1.83 -20.19
C GLN A 221 -1.12 -2.54 -19.80
N TRP A 222 -1.51 -2.49 -18.53
CA TRP A 222 -2.88 -2.84 -18.15
C TRP A 222 -3.90 -1.90 -18.79
N LEU A 223 -5.04 -2.47 -19.18
CA LEU A 223 -6.12 -1.74 -19.83
C LEU A 223 -7.20 -1.37 -18.79
N PRO A 224 -7.32 -0.08 -18.41
CA PRO A 224 -8.45 0.37 -17.61
C PRO A 224 -9.73 0.39 -18.42
N THR A 225 -10.86 0.35 -17.73
CA THR A 225 -12.18 0.66 -18.26
C THR A 225 -12.51 2.12 -17.98
N ASP A 226 -13.08 2.82 -18.97
CA ASP A 226 -13.58 4.18 -18.78
C ASP A 226 -14.97 4.15 -18.13
N PHE A 227 -15.19 4.96 -17.10
CA PHE A 227 -16.46 5.14 -16.41
C PHE A 227 -16.93 6.58 -16.54
N GLU A 228 -18.22 6.80 -16.84
CA GLU A 228 -18.86 8.12 -16.79
C GLU A 228 -19.66 8.29 -15.49
N PHE A 229 -19.72 9.52 -14.99
CA PHE A 229 -20.65 9.88 -13.91
C PHE A 229 -22.07 10.04 -14.46
N THR A 230 -23.04 9.56 -13.72
CA THR A 230 -24.46 9.64 -14.04
C THR A 230 -25.25 10.09 -12.80
N PRO A 231 -26.51 10.52 -12.95
CA PRO A 231 -27.33 10.89 -11.79
C PRO A 231 -27.57 9.76 -10.77
N ASN A 232 -27.28 8.50 -11.11
CA ASN A 232 -27.50 7.32 -10.27
C ASN A 232 -26.19 6.59 -9.93
N GLY A 233 -25.05 7.29 -9.97
CA GLY A 233 -23.71 6.74 -9.75
C GLY A 233 -22.92 6.66 -11.05
N VAL A 234 -22.05 5.66 -11.22
CA VAL A 234 -21.22 5.53 -12.43
C VAL A 234 -21.71 4.49 -13.43
N ARG A 235 -21.30 4.63 -14.69
CA ARG A 235 -21.53 3.64 -15.76
C ARG A 235 -20.25 3.34 -16.53
N ALA A 236 -20.01 2.07 -16.82
CA ALA A 236 -18.91 1.65 -17.69
C ALA A 236 -19.21 2.01 -19.16
N LEU A 237 -18.28 2.73 -19.81
CA LEU A 237 -18.39 3.12 -21.22
C LEU A 237 -17.90 2.03 -22.17
N SER A 238 -16.93 1.23 -21.74
CA SER A 238 -16.35 0.12 -22.50
C SER A 238 -16.28 -1.16 -21.68
N TYR A 239 -15.86 -2.27 -22.29
CA TYR A 239 -15.79 -3.57 -21.63
C TYR A 239 -14.73 -3.56 -20.51
N ILE A 240 -14.90 -4.44 -19.53
CA ILE A 240 -13.89 -4.71 -18.51
C ILE A 240 -12.91 -5.75 -19.06
N ASN A 241 -11.61 -5.46 -19.01
CA ASN A 241 -10.61 -6.37 -19.54
C ASN A 241 -10.76 -7.76 -18.92
N ASN A 242 -10.74 -8.79 -19.77
CA ASN A 242 -10.98 -10.18 -19.40
C ASN A 242 -12.37 -10.52 -18.80
N LEU A 243 -13.36 -9.62 -18.87
CA LEU A 243 -14.75 -9.87 -18.47
C LEU A 243 -15.71 -9.74 -19.67
N HIS A 244 -16.28 -10.86 -20.11
CA HIS A 244 -17.08 -10.98 -21.32
C HIS A 244 -18.36 -10.11 -21.27
N PRO A 245 -18.56 -9.17 -22.22
CA PRO A 245 -19.65 -8.18 -22.15
C PRO A 245 -21.06 -8.77 -22.28
N THR A 246 -21.20 -9.95 -22.92
CA THR A 246 -22.49 -10.67 -23.04
C THR A 246 -22.67 -11.76 -21.98
N HIS A 247 -21.78 -12.76 -21.94
CA HIS A 247 -21.89 -13.91 -21.03
C HIS A 247 -21.80 -13.54 -19.55
N GLN A 248 -21.10 -12.46 -19.21
CA GLN A 248 -20.93 -11.99 -17.82
C GLN A 248 -21.59 -10.62 -17.62
N ARG A 249 -22.60 -10.29 -18.42
CA ARG A 249 -23.29 -8.99 -18.43
C ARG A 249 -23.84 -8.60 -17.05
N GLU A 250 -24.29 -9.56 -16.26
CA GLU A 250 -24.88 -9.33 -14.93
C GLU A 250 -23.87 -8.75 -13.92
N LEU A 251 -22.56 -8.97 -14.13
CA LEU A 251 -21.52 -8.40 -13.26
C LEU A 251 -21.25 -6.92 -13.51
N TYR A 252 -21.53 -6.40 -14.72
CA TYR A 252 -21.23 -5.00 -15.06
C TYR A 252 -21.95 -4.01 -14.13
N PRO A 253 -23.29 -4.07 -13.94
CA PRO A 253 -23.99 -3.19 -13.02
C PRO A 253 -23.56 -3.35 -11.55
N LEU A 254 -23.07 -4.53 -11.17
CA LEU A 254 -22.57 -4.77 -9.83
C LEU A 254 -21.21 -4.09 -9.63
N ILE A 255 -20.30 -4.21 -10.60
CA ILE A 255 -18.99 -3.54 -10.58
C ILE A 255 -19.17 -2.02 -10.66
N GLU A 256 -20.08 -1.51 -11.48
CA GLU A 256 -20.45 -0.08 -11.50
C GLU A 256 -20.81 0.43 -10.10
N LYS A 257 -21.65 -0.28 -9.36
CA LYS A 257 -22.01 0.09 -7.97
C LYS A 257 -20.84 -0.03 -6.98
N LEU A 258 -19.88 -0.93 -7.20
CA LEU A 258 -18.66 -0.97 -6.37
C LEU A 258 -17.73 0.19 -6.66
N VAL A 259 -17.58 0.57 -7.93
CA VAL A 259 -16.81 1.77 -8.31
C VAL A 259 -17.47 3.01 -7.72
N ASP A 260 -18.80 3.10 -7.77
CA ASP A 260 -19.58 4.16 -7.11
C ASP A 260 -19.30 4.24 -5.60
N ALA A 261 -19.33 3.10 -4.91
CA ALA A 261 -18.99 3.03 -3.49
C ALA A 261 -17.51 3.39 -3.19
N ALA A 262 -16.60 3.14 -4.13
CA ALA A 262 -15.17 3.45 -3.97
C ALA A 262 -14.85 4.94 -4.14
N ILE A 263 -15.63 5.68 -4.94
CA ILE A 263 -15.42 7.11 -5.21
C ILE A 263 -15.26 7.97 -3.94
N PRO A 264 -16.18 7.96 -2.96
CA PRO A 264 -16.00 8.77 -1.75
C PRO A 264 -14.78 8.33 -0.92
N MET A 265 -14.39 7.05 -0.98
CA MET A 265 -13.18 6.56 -0.31
C MET A 265 -11.91 7.04 -1.03
N TRP A 266 -11.90 7.07 -2.37
CA TRP A 266 -10.82 7.65 -3.17
C TRP A 266 -10.70 9.15 -2.96
N SER A 267 -11.81 9.88 -2.99
CA SER A 267 -11.85 11.31 -2.61
C SER A 267 -11.16 11.55 -1.27
N GLU A 268 -11.41 10.66 -0.31
CA GLU A 268 -10.84 10.81 1.01
C GLU A 268 -9.33 10.57 1.04
N VAL A 269 -8.83 9.47 0.44
CA VAL A 269 -7.39 9.19 0.45
C VAL A 269 -6.57 10.15 -0.40
N LEU A 270 -7.12 10.61 -1.53
CA LEU A 270 -6.47 11.59 -2.42
C LEU A 270 -6.41 13.00 -1.80
N SER A 271 -7.17 13.25 -0.72
CA SER A 271 -7.05 14.48 0.07
C SER A 271 -5.70 14.56 0.80
N PHE A 272 -5.02 13.43 1.00
CA PHE A 272 -3.75 13.32 1.72
C PHE A 272 -2.52 13.29 0.81
N THR A 273 -2.70 13.13 -0.51
CA THR A 273 -1.58 13.02 -1.47
C THR A 273 -1.17 14.36 -2.09
N ARG A 274 -1.80 15.48 -1.71
CA ARG A 274 -1.42 16.82 -2.19
C ARG A 274 -0.07 17.19 -1.59
N ILE A 275 0.91 17.42 -2.46
CA ILE A 275 2.38 17.45 -2.26
C ILE A 275 2.96 18.35 -1.14
N ASP A 276 2.18 18.97 -0.25
CA ASP A 276 2.70 19.75 0.89
C ASP A 276 2.06 19.34 2.24
N ARG A 277 2.22 18.06 2.62
CA ARG A 277 1.99 17.64 4.01
C ARG A 277 3.17 18.14 4.87
N ASN A 278 3.07 19.40 5.31
CA ASN A 278 3.99 19.97 6.28
C ASN A 278 3.83 19.28 7.64
N GLU A 279 4.93 19.17 8.40
CA GLU A 279 4.97 18.54 9.74
C GLU A 279 3.92 19.11 10.72
N ILE A 280 3.40 20.30 10.45
CA ILE A 280 2.31 20.96 11.20
C ILE A 280 0.99 20.17 11.25
N GLN A 281 0.77 19.22 10.34
CA GLN A 281 -0.46 18.41 10.27
C GLN A 281 -0.37 17.12 11.09
N THR A 282 0.74 16.88 11.76
CA THR A 282 0.95 15.69 12.60
C THR A 282 0.32 15.86 13.99
N ARG A 283 0.15 14.75 14.72
CA ARG A 283 -0.31 14.77 16.12
C ARG A 283 0.82 15.14 17.10
N PHE A 284 2.07 14.88 16.71
CA PHE A 284 3.29 15.12 17.49
C PHE A 284 4.19 16.10 16.74
N LEU A 285 4.37 17.30 17.31
CA LEU A 285 5.21 18.33 16.72
C LEU A 285 6.69 18.13 17.05
N ASP A 286 6.98 17.59 18.24
CA ASP A 286 8.35 17.29 18.67
C ASP A 286 8.85 16.02 17.99
N ARG A 287 9.86 16.18 17.13
CA ARG A 287 10.48 15.10 16.35
C ARG A 287 11.98 14.94 16.62
N GLU A 288 12.47 15.68 17.61
CA GLU A 288 13.84 15.63 18.12
C GLU A 288 13.87 14.89 19.46
N ALA A 289 14.99 14.24 19.75
CA ALA A 289 15.19 13.59 21.05
C ALA A 289 15.42 14.64 22.14
N GLN A 290 14.46 14.78 23.05
CA GLN A 290 14.57 15.65 24.22
C GLN A 290 14.90 14.81 25.46
N TYR A 291 15.69 15.36 26.36
CA TYR A 291 16.15 14.63 27.54
C TYR A 291 16.03 15.48 28.81
N ASP A 292 15.59 14.84 29.89
CA ASP A 292 15.70 15.36 31.24
C ASP A 292 16.96 14.82 31.91
N TYR A 293 17.62 15.65 32.72
CA TYR A 293 18.80 15.25 33.48
C TYR A 293 18.42 14.93 34.91
N VAL A 294 18.84 13.76 35.40
CA VAL A 294 18.59 13.39 36.80
C VAL A 294 19.40 14.31 37.72
N GLU A 295 18.72 14.93 38.68
CA GLU A 295 19.35 15.88 39.59
C GLU A 295 20.42 15.18 40.45
N GLY A 296 21.62 15.77 40.52
CA GLY A 296 22.71 15.23 41.32
C GLY A 296 23.49 14.07 40.69
N THR A 297 23.17 13.73 39.43
CA THR A 297 23.90 12.77 38.59
C THR A 297 24.56 13.45 37.39
N GLY A 298 24.77 14.76 37.41
CA GLY A 298 25.61 15.44 36.42
C GLY A 298 27.10 15.32 36.78
N ALA A 299 27.99 15.42 35.80
CA ALA A 299 29.43 15.22 36.01
C ALA A 299 29.98 16.11 37.13
N GLU A 300 29.55 17.37 37.18
CA GLU A 300 29.92 18.31 38.25
C GLU A 300 29.36 17.92 39.63
N ALA A 301 28.11 17.46 39.70
CA ALA A 301 27.47 17.08 40.96
C ALA A 301 28.08 15.79 41.54
N VAL A 302 28.45 14.85 40.66
CA VAL A 302 29.16 13.62 41.01
C VAL A 302 30.59 13.93 41.41
N ARG A 303 31.29 14.80 40.68
CA ARG A 303 32.61 15.30 41.06
C ARG A 303 32.58 16.03 42.40
N ALA A 304 31.59 16.89 42.65
CA ALA A 304 31.41 17.57 43.93
C ALA A 304 31.12 16.59 45.06
N ARG A 305 30.30 15.55 44.81
CA ARG A 305 30.04 14.46 45.76
C ARG A 305 31.33 13.69 46.08
N TRP A 306 32.15 13.38 45.09
CA TRP A 306 33.41 12.66 45.29
C TRP A 306 34.46 13.50 46.03
N VAL A 307 34.58 14.79 45.69
CA VAL A 307 35.46 15.72 46.42
C VAL A 307 35.04 15.82 47.89
N ARG A 308 33.73 15.74 48.16
CA ARG A 308 33.19 15.80 49.53
C ARG A 308 33.33 14.48 50.29
N ASP A 309 32.99 13.36 49.66
CA ASP A 309 32.75 12.06 50.33
C ASP A 309 33.90 11.05 50.14
N GLY A 310 34.88 11.37 49.27
CA GLY A 310 35.91 10.43 48.83
C GLY A 310 35.42 9.50 47.72
N MET A 311 36.33 9.05 46.85
CA MET A 311 35.99 8.09 45.79
C MET A 311 35.61 6.74 46.42
N PRO A 312 34.46 6.13 46.06
CA PRO A 312 34.09 4.83 46.59
C PRO A 312 35.12 3.78 46.16
N GLY A 313 35.81 3.15 47.12
CA GLY A 313 36.72 2.05 46.84
C GLY A 313 35.95 0.77 46.51
N ARG A 314 36.43 -0.01 45.54
CA ARG A 314 35.87 -1.33 45.18
C ARG A 314 35.49 -2.14 46.41
N VAL A 315 34.31 -2.76 46.40
CA VAL A 315 34.09 -3.97 47.19
C VAL A 315 35.02 -5.02 46.61
N ARG A 316 36.10 -5.32 47.32
CA ARG A 316 37.01 -6.42 46.99
C ARG A 316 36.18 -7.70 46.96
N GLU A 317 35.91 -8.24 45.78
CA GLU A 317 35.67 -9.68 45.67
C GLU A 317 36.98 -10.40 45.97
N ASP A 318 36.85 -11.42 46.80
CA ASP A 318 37.93 -12.03 47.55
C ASP A 318 39.03 -12.63 46.67
N GLU A 319 40.24 -12.53 47.22
CA GLU A 319 41.52 -12.94 46.66
C GLU A 319 41.53 -14.43 46.23
N ALA A 320 41.75 -14.68 44.93
CA ALA A 320 42.27 -15.96 44.44
C ALA A 320 43.57 -15.70 43.66
N GLU A 321 44.69 -16.00 44.31
CA GLU A 321 46.03 -16.03 43.74
C GLU A 321 46.09 -16.99 42.54
N VAL A 322 46.45 -16.50 41.35
CA VAL A 322 47.23 -17.30 40.39
C VAL A 322 48.31 -16.42 39.76
N SER A 323 49.54 -16.85 40.00
CA SER A 323 50.78 -16.32 39.47
C SER A 323 50.96 -16.63 37.98
N GLY A 324 51.48 -15.64 37.24
CA GLY A 324 52.58 -15.87 36.31
C GLY A 324 52.26 -16.02 34.82
N ASP A 325 53.03 -15.25 34.07
CA ASP A 325 53.52 -15.47 32.71
C ASP A 325 52.82 -14.73 31.55
N SER A 326 53.70 -14.25 30.68
CA SER A 326 53.53 -13.31 29.60
C SER A 326 52.70 -13.84 28.43
N GLY A 327 51.96 -12.95 27.78
CA GLY A 327 51.60 -13.07 26.36
C GLY A 327 50.13 -12.80 26.07
N GLU A 328 49.94 -12.02 25.00
CA GLU A 328 48.73 -11.89 24.19
C GLU A 328 47.69 -10.86 24.65
N SER A 329 47.50 -9.88 23.77
CA SER A 329 46.40 -8.93 23.71
C SER A 329 45.07 -9.69 23.72
N ALA A 330 44.34 -9.60 24.83
CA ALA A 330 42.93 -9.91 24.87
C ALA A 330 42.17 -8.60 24.71
N ASP A 331 41.37 -8.52 23.65
CA ASP A 331 40.29 -7.56 23.52
C ASP A 331 39.46 -7.61 24.81
N GLU A 332 39.44 -6.51 25.57
CA GLU A 332 38.59 -6.39 26.75
C GLU A 332 37.14 -6.35 26.28
N ASP A 333 36.38 -7.39 26.64
CA ASP A 333 34.93 -7.44 26.56
C ASP A 333 34.34 -6.20 27.25
N VAL A 334 33.94 -5.20 26.45
CA VAL A 334 33.12 -4.08 26.92
C VAL A 334 31.75 -4.67 27.28
N PRO A 335 31.29 -4.58 28.54
CA PRO A 335 30.00 -5.14 28.93
C PRO A 335 28.85 -4.44 28.18
N ASP A 336 27.80 -5.21 27.86
CA ASP A 336 26.59 -4.70 27.21
C ASP A 336 25.90 -3.63 28.10
N ALA A 337 25.28 -2.63 27.48
CA ALA A 337 24.84 -1.36 28.11
C ALA A 337 23.77 -1.52 29.21
N TRP A 338 23.24 -2.72 29.38
CA TRP A 338 22.20 -3.07 30.35
C TRP A 338 22.75 -3.75 31.61
N ASP A 339 24.00 -4.20 31.60
CA ASP A 339 24.59 -5.03 32.66
C ASP A 339 25.52 -4.26 33.62
N ILE A 340 25.80 -2.99 33.34
CA ILE A 340 26.58 -2.12 34.24
C ILE A 340 25.63 -1.32 35.11
N ALA A 341 25.59 -1.65 36.40
CA ALA A 341 24.83 -0.86 37.34
C ALA A 341 25.47 0.53 37.53
N PRO A 342 24.71 1.61 37.83
CA PRO A 342 25.21 2.99 37.94
C PRO A 342 26.38 3.23 38.94
N TRP A 343 26.84 2.20 39.63
CA TRP A 343 27.86 2.22 40.68
C TRP A 343 29.12 1.39 40.36
N ASP A 344 29.22 0.77 39.18
CA ASP A 344 30.44 0.07 38.77
C ASP A 344 31.42 1.09 38.13
N TYR A 345 32.38 1.55 38.94
CA TYR A 345 33.32 2.62 38.59
C TYR A 345 34.71 2.09 38.18
N PRO A 346 35.32 2.62 37.09
CA PRO A 346 36.72 2.34 36.73
C PRO A 346 37.72 3.11 37.61
N ASP A 347 38.94 2.57 37.72
CA ASP A 347 40.02 3.08 38.59
C ASP A 347 40.72 4.35 38.05
N GLU A 348 40.64 4.65 36.75
CA GLU A 348 41.13 5.89 36.13
C GLU A 348 40.12 6.43 35.11
N PHE A 349 40.02 7.76 35.00
CA PHE A 349 39.21 8.44 33.98
C PHE A 349 39.98 8.47 32.65
N PRO A 350 39.56 7.74 31.59
CA PRO A 350 39.93 8.14 30.25
C PRO A 350 39.36 9.55 29.97
N GLY A 351 40.06 10.35 29.15
CA GLY A 351 39.81 11.79 28.97
C GLY A 351 38.46 12.16 28.33
N ASP A 352 37.66 11.16 27.98
CA ASP A 352 36.33 11.18 27.36
C ASP A 352 35.17 11.12 28.39
N TRP A 353 35.44 10.78 29.65
CA TRP A 353 34.40 10.58 30.67
C TRP A 353 33.51 11.79 30.99
N GLU A 354 34.07 13.01 31.01
CA GLU A 354 33.26 14.22 31.23
C GLU A 354 32.34 14.52 30.03
N GLN A 355 32.68 14.01 28.83
CA GLN A 355 31.86 14.13 27.61
C GLN A 355 30.76 13.05 27.55
N ASP A 356 31.05 11.82 27.97
CA ASP A 356 30.10 10.70 27.96
C ASP A 356 29.04 10.77 29.06
N TYR A 357 29.38 11.35 30.22
CA TYR A 357 28.54 11.28 31.42
C TYR A 357 27.13 11.87 31.26
N PRO A 358 26.93 13.03 30.62
CA PRO A 358 25.59 13.55 30.32
C PRO A 358 24.72 12.58 29.51
N HIS A 359 25.32 11.78 28.62
CA HIS A 359 24.59 10.78 27.82
C HIS A 359 24.10 9.58 28.66
N ARG A 360 24.83 9.23 29.73
CA ARG A 360 24.55 8.09 30.62
C ARG A 360 23.48 8.36 31.68
N THR A 361 23.25 9.63 32.03
CA THR A 361 22.40 10.00 33.18
C THR A 361 21.12 10.73 32.81
N ARG A 362 20.89 10.90 31.51
CA ARG A 362 19.71 11.58 30.99
C ARG A 362 18.60 10.58 30.70
N LEU A 363 17.36 11.01 30.84
CA LEU A 363 16.17 10.24 30.54
C LEU A 363 15.51 10.83 29.31
N LEU A 364 15.31 10.02 28.28
CA LEU A 364 14.58 10.45 27.09
C LEU A 364 13.16 10.83 27.49
N ILE A 365 12.75 12.05 27.14
CA ILE A 365 11.38 12.53 27.31
C ILE A 365 10.60 12.05 26.10
N PRO A 366 9.66 11.11 26.26
CA PRO A 366 8.90 10.62 25.11
C PRO A 366 7.98 11.73 24.58
N PRO A 367 7.89 11.92 23.24
CA PRO A 367 7.07 12.99 22.67
C PRO A 367 5.59 12.78 23.02
N GLU A 368 4.90 13.84 23.41
CA GLU A 368 3.46 13.84 23.71
C GLU A 368 2.68 14.51 22.57
N PRO A 369 1.43 14.10 22.31
CA PRO A 369 0.64 14.75 21.27
C PRO A 369 0.27 16.17 21.71
N ARG A 370 0.10 17.05 20.74
CA ARG A 370 -0.49 18.39 20.98
C ARG A 370 -1.95 18.27 21.40
N GLU A 371 -2.56 19.37 21.80
CA GLU A 371 -3.98 19.39 22.14
C GLU A 371 -4.86 19.05 20.94
N TYR A 372 -5.85 18.17 21.13
CA TYR A 372 -6.70 17.69 20.04
C TYR A 372 -7.44 18.82 19.31
N ALA A 373 -7.90 19.85 20.04
CA ALA A 373 -8.58 20.99 19.45
C ALA A 373 -7.68 21.79 18.49
N GLU A 374 -6.38 21.88 18.79
CA GLU A 374 -5.40 22.53 17.92
C GLU A 374 -5.16 21.69 16.67
N PHE A 375 -4.93 20.38 16.85
CA PHE A 375 -4.80 19.42 15.75
C PHE A 375 -5.98 19.45 14.80
N LYS A 376 -7.20 19.32 15.35
CA LYS A 376 -8.43 19.34 14.58
C LYS A 376 -8.56 20.61 13.77
N LYS A 377 -8.28 21.78 14.36
CA LYS A 377 -8.31 23.05 13.63
C LYS A 377 -7.33 23.06 12.46
N THR A 378 -6.07 22.62 12.68
CA THR A 378 -5.08 22.56 11.60
C THR A 378 -5.54 21.63 10.47
N VAL A 379 -6.04 20.44 10.80
CA VAL A 379 -6.52 19.47 9.81
C VAL A 379 -7.73 20.02 9.05
N ASP A 380 -8.72 20.57 9.75
CA ASP A 380 -9.92 21.14 9.15
C ASP A 380 -9.58 22.32 8.22
N ASP A 381 -8.59 23.14 8.56
CA ASP A 381 -8.15 24.28 7.74
C ASP A 381 -7.36 23.85 6.49
N THR A 382 -6.60 22.76 6.56
CA THR A 382 -5.60 22.41 5.54
C THR A 382 -5.93 21.15 4.71
N VAL A 383 -6.68 20.19 5.26
CA VAL A 383 -7.07 18.95 4.57
C VAL A 383 -8.52 19.05 4.16
N LYS A 384 -8.74 19.41 2.89
CA LYS A 384 -10.08 19.46 2.29
C LYS A 384 -10.34 18.19 1.51
N LEU A 385 -11.54 17.65 1.67
CA LEU A 385 -12.01 16.50 0.89
C LEU A 385 -11.82 16.78 -0.60
N TYR A 386 -11.20 15.85 -1.30
CA TYR A 386 -10.96 15.98 -2.72
C TYR A 386 -12.27 15.78 -3.50
N PRO A 387 -12.75 16.76 -4.28
CA PRO A 387 -14.03 16.66 -4.95
C PRO A 387 -13.90 15.89 -6.26
N LEU A 388 -13.64 14.58 -6.18
CA LEU A 388 -13.32 13.72 -7.34
C LEU A 388 -14.43 13.76 -8.40
N GLU A 389 -15.68 13.64 -7.96
CA GLU A 389 -16.86 13.65 -8.82
C GLU A 389 -17.07 15.02 -9.48
N GLU A 390 -16.92 16.11 -8.73
CA GLU A 390 -17.14 17.45 -9.26
C GLU A 390 -16.05 17.86 -10.26
N GLU A 391 -14.78 17.57 -9.95
CA GLU A 391 -13.64 17.97 -10.77
C GLU A 391 -13.58 17.18 -12.09
N PHE A 392 -13.94 15.90 -12.06
CA PHE A 392 -13.85 15.00 -13.22
C PHE A 392 -15.20 14.57 -13.78
N ALA A 393 -16.27 15.33 -13.49
CA ALA A 393 -17.63 15.05 -13.95
C ALA A 393 -17.72 14.87 -15.47
N SER A 394 -16.94 15.62 -16.24
CA SER A 394 -17.01 15.62 -17.71
C SER A 394 -16.10 14.58 -18.35
N GLU A 395 -14.96 14.29 -17.72
CA GLU A 395 -13.95 13.35 -18.19
C GLU A 395 -14.30 11.91 -17.80
N GLY A 396 -14.90 11.73 -16.63
CA GLY A 396 -15.07 10.42 -16.01
C GLY A 396 -13.77 9.85 -15.44
N LEU A 397 -13.81 8.57 -15.04
CA LEU A 397 -12.69 7.87 -14.40
C LEU A 397 -12.15 6.73 -15.27
N GLN A 398 -10.90 6.34 -15.04
CA GLN A 398 -10.31 5.13 -15.58
C GLN A 398 -10.00 4.16 -14.43
N VAL A 399 -10.60 2.98 -14.46
CA VAL A 399 -10.47 1.98 -13.38
C VAL A 399 -10.07 0.63 -13.96
N ILE A 400 -9.01 0.04 -13.41
CA ILE A 400 -8.59 -1.33 -13.69
C ILE A 400 -9.27 -2.23 -12.65
N VAL A 401 -9.92 -3.30 -13.11
CA VAL A 401 -10.69 -4.22 -12.26
C VAL A 401 -9.97 -5.56 -12.17
N LYS A 402 -9.82 -6.08 -10.95
CA LYS A 402 -9.27 -7.41 -10.67
C LYS A 402 -10.17 -8.17 -9.69
N LEU A 403 -10.47 -9.42 -9.99
CA LEU A 403 -11.18 -10.35 -9.10
C LEU A 403 -10.29 -11.57 -8.87
N ALA A 404 -10.05 -11.90 -7.61
CA ALA A 404 -9.23 -13.03 -7.24
C ALA A 404 -9.71 -13.65 -5.92
N ASN A 405 -9.52 -14.96 -5.82
CA ASN A 405 -9.82 -15.72 -4.62
C ASN A 405 -8.53 -16.33 -4.07
N ILE A 406 -8.37 -16.31 -2.76
CA ILE A 406 -7.44 -17.19 -2.06
C ILE A 406 -8.22 -18.36 -1.50
N VAL A 407 -7.82 -19.58 -1.84
CA VAL A 407 -8.44 -20.84 -1.44
C VAL A 407 -7.45 -21.65 -0.64
N LEU A 408 -7.88 -22.12 0.54
CA LEU A 408 -7.10 -22.99 1.41
C LEU A 408 -7.81 -24.33 1.57
N THR A 409 -7.04 -25.39 1.59
CA THR A 409 -7.52 -26.77 1.75
C THR A 409 -6.88 -27.41 2.97
N PRO A 410 -7.43 -28.51 3.51
CA PRO A 410 -6.76 -29.27 4.56
C PRO A 410 -5.32 -29.69 4.23
N ASP A 411 -5.03 -29.93 2.95
CA ASP A 411 -3.70 -30.31 2.46
C ASP A 411 -2.75 -29.10 2.29
N SER A 412 -3.31 -27.90 2.12
CA SER A 412 -2.57 -26.63 2.01
C SER A 412 -3.25 -25.54 2.88
N PRO A 413 -3.14 -25.67 4.22
CA PRO A 413 -3.98 -24.93 5.17
C PRO A 413 -3.46 -23.54 5.52
N ASP A 414 -2.27 -23.16 5.04
CA ASP A 414 -1.56 -21.94 5.40
C ASP A 414 -1.22 -21.13 4.14
N TYR A 415 -1.60 -19.84 4.12
CA TYR A 415 -1.19 -18.87 3.11
C TYR A 415 0.00 -18.07 3.62
N ALA A 416 1.13 -18.08 2.91
CA ALA A 416 2.37 -17.44 3.36
C ALA A 416 2.36 -15.89 3.30
N GLY A 417 1.34 -15.29 2.69
CA GLY A 417 1.29 -13.85 2.44
C GLY A 417 1.75 -13.47 1.02
N GLY A 418 1.59 -12.20 0.68
CA GLY A 418 2.11 -11.62 -0.57
C GLY A 418 3.47 -10.94 -0.40
N SER A 419 4.07 -10.52 -1.51
CA SER A 419 5.24 -9.64 -1.52
C SER A 419 4.85 -8.19 -1.22
N TRP A 420 5.81 -7.40 -0.73
CA TRP A 420 5.67 -5.95 -0.66
C TRP A 420 5.71 -5.36 -2.07
N HIS A 421 4.74 -4.52 -2.41
CA HIS A 421 4.66 -3.88 -3.73
C HIS A 421 3.81 -2.61 -3.69
N VAL A 422 3.89 -1.87 -4.80
CA VAL A 422 2.91 -0.86 -5.22
C VAL A 422 2.23 -1.30 -6.50
N GLU A 423 1.04 -0.75 -6.76
CA GLU A 423 0.21 -1.20 -7.88
C GLU A 423 0.70 -0.64 -9.21
N GLY A 424 0.93 -1.55 -10.15
CA GLY A 424 1.23 -1.22 -11.54
C GLY A 424 2.63 -0.69 -11.82
N MET A 425 2.82 -0.18 -13.04
CA MET A 425 4.03 0.55 -13.48
C MET A 425 3.68 2.04 -13.69
N LEU A 426 4.69 2.92 -13.81
CA LEU A 426 4.42 4.36 -13.96
C LEU A 426 3.61 4.70 -15.21
N ASN A 427 3.73 3.94 -16.30
CA ASN A 427 2.90 4.12 -17.50
C ASN A 427 1.41 3.79 -17.29
N GLU A 428 1.06 3.05 -16.23
CA GLU A 428 -0.32 2.73 -15.86
C GLU A 428 -0.95 3.80 -14.96
N LYS A 429 -0.14 4.69 -14.39
CA LYS A 429 -0.55 5.91 -13.67
C LYS A 429 -1.58 5.65 -12.55
N ILE A 430 -1.50 4.49 -11.89
CA ILE A 430 -2.39 4.16 -10.77
C ILE A 430 -2.06 5.08 -9.59
N CYS A 431 -3.07 5.78 -9.05
CA CYS A 431 -2.90 6.72 -7.94
C CYS A 431 -3.58 6.27 -6.64
N ALA A 432 -4.56 5.38 -6.71
CA ALA A 432 -5.23 4.84 -5.53
C ALA A 432 -5.84 3.46 -5.80
N THR A 433 -6.04 2.70 -4.73
CA THR A 433 -6.60 1.36 -4.75
C THR A 433 -7.79 1.29 -3.80
N ALA A 434 -8.86 0.61 -4.23
CA ALA A 434 -9.93 0.16 -3.34
C ALA A 434 -10.06 -1.36 -3.41
N LEU A 435 -10.12 -2.01 -2.25
CA LEU A 435 -10.26 -3.46 -2.10
C LEU A 435 -11.55 -3.77 -1.36
N TYR A 436 -12.40 -4.61 -1.95
CA TYR A 436 -13.64 -5.07 -1.33
C TYR A 436 -13.60 -6.57 -1.05
N TYR A 437 -13.81 -6.94 0.21
CA TYR A 437 -13.73 -8.32 0.70
C TYR A 437 -15.14 -8.89 0.77
N TYR A 438 -15.59 -9.51 -0.32
CA TYR A 438 -17.02 -9.83 -0.48
C TYR A 438 -17.42 -11.19 0.10
N ASP A 439 -16.47 -12.09 0.34
CA ASP A 439 -16.76 -13.40 0.95
C ASP A 439 -15.50 -13.96 1.64
N SER A 440 -15.59 -14.32 2.92
CA SER A 440 -14.47 -14.90 3.66
C SER A 440 -14.96 -15.94 4.66
N GLN A 441 -14.50 -17.18 4.52
CA GLN A 441 -15.01 -18.30 5.29
C GLN A 441 -13.87 -19.22 5.76
N ASN A 442 -13.98 -19.68 7.02
CA ASN A 442 -13.09 -20.67 7.62
C ASN A 442 -11.59 -20.28 7.59
N ILE A 443 -11.28 -19.00 7.71
CA ILE A 443 -9.91 -18.49 7.78
C ILE A 443 -9.69 -17.67 9.05
N THR A 444 -8.45 -17.66 9.56
CA THR A 444 -8.05 -16.74 10.62
C THR A 444 -8.15 -15.30 10.13
N ASP A 445 -8.01 -14.33 11.04
CA ASP A 445 -7.97 -12.92 10.67
C ASP A 445 -6.90 -12.67 9.59
N SER A 446 -7.33 -12.05 8.49
CA SER A 446 -6.48 -11.63 7.37
C SER A 446 -6.22 -10.12 7.48
N TYR A 447 -5.00 -9.69 7.16
CA TYR A 447 -4.61 -8.29 7.24
C TYR A 447 -3.95 -7.81 5.95
N LEU A 448 -4.11 -6.54 5.65
CA LEU A 448 -3.26 -5.82 4.70
C LEU A 448 -2.27 -4.97 5.48
N ALA A 449 -0.99 -5.24 5.33
CA ALA A 449 0.10 -4.51 5.98
C ALA A 449 0.64 -3.41 5.06
N PHE A 450 1.15 -2.33 5.66
CA PHE A 450 1.65 -1.14 5.00
C PHE A 450 3.03 -0.75 5.54
N ARG A 451 3.95 -0.37 4.64
CA ARG A 451 5.28 0.17 4.98
C ARG A 451 5.66 1.31 4.05
N THR A 452 6.62 2.13 4.46
CA THR A 452 7.14 3.26 3.69
C THR A 452 8.63 3.44 3.92
N ASP A 453 9.28 4.11 2.98
CA ASP A 453 10.68 4.50 3.08
C ASP A 453 10.86 5.65 4.08
N MET A 454 12.10 5.85 4.53
CA MET A 454 12.52 6.94 5.41
C MET A 454 13.70 7.70 4.80
N ASP A 455 13.73 9.00 5.02
CA ASP A 455 14.86 9.87 4.68
C ASP A 455 15.94 9.66 5.74
N SER A 456 16.89 8.76 5.43
CA SER A 456 18.02 8.46 6.31
C SER A 456 18.90 9.68 6.50
N ASP A 457 19.21 10.39 5.42
CA ASP A 457 20.11 11.55 5.43
C ASP A 457 19.58 12.63 6.37
N GLU A 458 18.31 13.02 6.23
CA GLU A 458 17.71 14.06 7.06
C GLU A 458 17.70 13.70 8.55
N LEU A 459 17.54 12.41 8.89
CA LEU A 459 17.61 11.93 10.27
C LEU A 459 19.04 11.88 10.82
N VAL A 460 20.00 11.45 9.99
CA VAL A 460 21.41 11.33 10.38
C VAL A 460 22.03 12.72 10.56
N TYR A 461 21.84 13.65 9.62
CA TYR A 461 22.33 15.03 9.71
C TYR A 461 21.65 15.84 10.83
N GLY A 462 20.44 15.44 11.25
CA GLY A 462 19.72 16.06 12.36
C GLY A 462 20.17 15.60 13.75
N ALA A 463 20.92 14.50 13.84
CA ALA A 463 21.36 13.93 15.10
C ALA A 463 22.66 14.60 15.61
N PRO A 464 22.78 14.88 16.92
CA PRO A 464 24.06 15.26 17.49
C PRO A 464 25.08 14.11 17.34
N GLN A 465 26.33 14.45 17.00
CA GLN A 465 27.40 13.48 16.80
C GLN A 465 27.59 12.61 18.05
N GLY A 466 27.62 11.28 17.87
CA GLY A 466 27.74 10.31 18.96
C GLY A 466 26.46 10.05 19.77
N ASP A 467 25.33 10.63 19.38
CA ASP A 467 24.10 10.63 20.17
C ASP A 467 22.83 10.31 19.34
N TYR A 468 22.66 9.02 19.05
CA TYR A 468 21.60 8.53 18.16
C TYR A 468 20.48 7.77 18.90
N SER A 469 20.75 7.33 20.12
CA SER A 469 19.86 6.47 20.94
C SER A 469 18.44 7.03 21.11
N GLY A 470 18.29 8.35 21.26
CA GLY A 470 16.98 8.99 21.35
C GLY A 470 16.19 8.92 20.06
N LEU A 471 16.84 9.15 18.91
CA LEU A 471 16.21 9.04 17.59
C LEU A 471 15.82 7.60 17.28
N GLU A 472 16.73 6.65 17.52
CA GLU A 472 16.47 5.21 17.45
C GLU A 472 15.23 4.83 18.25
N THR A 473 15.09 5.36 19.47
CA THR A 473 13.96 5.08 20.35
C THR A 473 12.65 5.72 19.85
N ILE A 474 12.63 7.02 19.51
CA ILE A 474 11.38 7.72 19.15
C ILE A 474 10.85 7.33 17.77
N PHE A 475 11.72 6.95 16.82
CA PHE A 475 11.34 6.43 15.51
C PHE A 475 11.20 4.91 15.50
N GLY A 476 11.81 4.22 16.47
CA GLY A 476 11.85 2.76 16.51
C GLY A 476 12.68 2.23 15.37
N ILE A 477 13.87 2.80 15.21
CA ILE A 477 14.87 2.45 14.20
C ILE A 477 16.20 2.05 14.85
N LYS A 478 17.12 1.50 14.08
CA LYS A 478 18.47 1.13 14.52
C LYS A 478 19.53 1.60 13.53
N ASN A 479 20.73 1.92 14.03
CA ASN A 479 21.89 2.12 13.19
C ASN A 479 22.13 0.89 12.28
N GLU A 480 22.58 1.15 11.06
CA GLU A 480 22.87 0.17 9.99
C GLU A 480 21.66 -0.62 9.48
N GLU A 481 20.45 -0.39 10.01
CA GLU A 481 19.25 -0.99 9.46
C GLU A 481 18.75 -0.23 8.22
N LYS A 482 17.96 -0.93 7.40
CA LYS A 482 17.34 -0.37 6.19
C LYS A 482 16.40 0.77 6.57
N ALA A 483 16.43 1.87 5.82
CA ALA A 483 15.57 3.03 6.02
C ALA A 483 14.11 2.77 5.56
N VAL A 484 13.50 1.71 6.08
CA VAL A 484 12.14 1.27 5.76
C VAL A 484 11.37 1.02 7.04
N GLN A 485 10.17 1.59 7.13
CA GLN A 485 9.36 1.54 8.33
C GLN A 485 8.01 0.85 8.11
N ASP A 486 7.73 -0.16 8.92
CA ASP A 486 6.39 -0.73 9.05
C ASP A 486 5.45 0.30 9.70
N ILE A 487 4.43 0.72 8.95
CA ILE A 487 3.48 1.76 9.39
C ILE A 487 2.30 1.14 10.16
N GLY A 488 1.83 -0.02 9.70
CA GLY A 488 0.73 -0.71 10.36
C GLY A 488 0.02 -1.70 9.46
N ARG A 489 -1.07 -2.27 9.96
CA ARG A 489 -1.90 -3.22 9.21
C ARG A 489 -3.37 -3.00 9.50
N VAL A 490 -4.23 -3.27 8.53
CA VAL A 490 -5.69 -3.17 8.67
C VAL A 490 -6.31 -4.54 8.51
N LEU A 491 -7.23 -4.90 9.41
CA LEU A 491 -8.00 -6.15 9.34
C LEU A 491 -8.95 -6.13 8.15
N THR A 492 -8.94 -7.22 7.38
CA THR A 492 -9.65 -7.31 6.10
C THR A 492 -10.76 -8.36 6.14
N ARG A 493 -11.79 -8.08 6.94
CA ARG A 493 -12.95 -8.97 7.14
C ARG A 493 -13.97 -8.88 6.01
N GLU A 494 -14.83 -9.88 5.89
CA GLU A 494 -15.95 -9.88 4.95
C GLU A 494 -16.84 -8.62 5.14
N GLY A 495 -17.30 -8.06 4.02
CA GLY A 495 -18.14 -6.86 3.96
C GLY A 495 -17.37 -5.54 4.01
N ARG A 496 -16.07 -5.58 4.33
CA ARG A 496 -15.23 -4.38 4.40
C ARG A 496 -14.74 -3.94 3.02
N MET A 497 -14.86 -2.65 2.75
CA MET A 497 -14.07 -1.96 1.72
C MET A 497 -12.92 -1.20 2.38
N LEU A 498 -11.74 -1.25 1.76
CA LEU A 498 -10.52 -0.56 2.18
C LEU A 498 -10.03 0.27 0.99
N ALA A 499 -9.61 1.51 1.22
CA ALA A 499 -8.93 2.31 0.18
C ALA A 499 -7.65 2.95 0.71
N PHE A 500 -6.67 3.10 -0.17
CA PHE A 500 -5.37 3.68 0.12
C PHE A 500 -4.74 4.25 -1.16
N PRO A 501 -3.88 5.27 -1.04
CA PRO A 501 -3.19 5.84 -2.18
C PRO A 501 -2.01 4.96 -2.63
N ASN A 502 -1.62 5.03 -3.90
CA ASN A 502 -0.50 4.26 -4.47
C ASN A 502 0.87 4.89 -4.15
N VAL A 503 0.99 5.50 -2.96
CA VAL A 503 2.19 6.16 -2.43
C VAL A 503 2.80 5.39 -1.26
N VAL A 504 2.21 4.26 -0.89
CA VAL A 504 2.64 3.40 0.22
C VAL A 504 2.73 1.96 -0.26
N GLN A 505 3.79 1.24 0.14
CA GLN A 505 3.90 -0.18 -0.15
C GLN A 505 2.95 -0.97 0.73
N HIS A 506 2.40 -2.05 0.18
CA HIS A 506 1.51 -2.92 0.92
C HIS A 506 1.74 -4.39 0.60
N LYS A 507 1.29 -5.26 1.50
CA LYS A 507 1.25 -6.71 1.29
C LYS A 507 0.08 -7.37 2.01
N VAL A 508 -0.37 -8.49 1.48
CA VAL A 508 -1.28 -9.39 2.18
C VAL A 508 -0.48 -10.14 3.26
N ALA A 509 -0.91 -10.08 4.51
CA ALA A 509 -0.29 -10.80 5.61
C ALA A 509 -0.60 -12.32 5.53
N PRO A 510 0.23 -13.18 6.15
CA PRO A 510 -0.07 -14.60 6.26
C PRO A 510 -1.37 -14.87 7.03
N PHE A 511 -2.09 -15.93 6.67
CA PHE A 511 -3.27 -16.42 7.40
C PHE A 511 -3.48 -17.91 7.13
N SER A 512 -4.31 -18.56 7.95
CA SER A 512 -4.51 -20.01 7.91
C SER A 512 -5.98 -20.39 7.98
N LEU A 513 -6.30 -21.66 7.76
CA LEU A 513 -7.61 -22.22 8.10
C LEU A 513 -7.89 -22.12 9.61
N LEU A 514 -9.10 -21.71 9.99
CA LEU A 514 -9.58 -21.79 11.38
C LEU A 514 -9.82 -23.25 11.80
N ASP A 515 -10.63 -23.96 11.02
CA ASP A 515 -10.81 -25.40 11.11
C ASP A 515 -10.02 -26.06 9.97
N LYS A 516 -8.84 -26.61 10.30
CA LYS A 516 -7.94 -27.26 9.35
C LYS A 516 -8.52 -28.52 8.69
N THR A 517 -9.70 -29.01 9.11
CA THR A 517 -10.36 -30.17 8.50
C THR A 517 -11.29 -29.82 7.34
N ARG A 518 -11.55 -28.53 7.13
CA ARG A 518 -12.48 -28.03 6.11
C ARG A 518 -11.79 -27.00 5.22
N PRO A 519 -12.15 -26.90 3.93
CA PRO A 519 -11.64 -25.82 3.10
C PRO A 519 -12.12 -24.46 3.60
N GLY A 520 -11.43 -23.41 3.17
CA GLY A 520 -11.72 -22.02 3.49
C GLY A 520 -11.24 -21.09 2.38
N HIS A 521 -11.72 -19.86 2.40
CA HIS A 521 -11.39 -18.91 1.34
C HIS A 521 -11.47 -17.45 1.80
N ARG A 522 -10.82 -16.60 1.02
CA ARG A 522 -10.94 -15.15 1.03
C ARG A 522 -11.11 -14.67 -0.40
N LYS A 523 -12.19 -13.97 -0.68
CA LYS A 523 -12.49 -13.47 -2.03
C LYS A 523 -12.54 -11.95 -2.08
N ILE A 524 -11.93 -11.37 -3.10
CA ILE A 524 -11.81 -9.91 -3.22
C ILE A 524 -12.14 -9.39 -4.62
N VAL A 525 -12.60 -8.14 -4.65
CA VAL A 525 -12.56 -7.25 -5.83
C VAL A 525 -11.53 -6.17 -5.54
N ALA A 526 -10.59 -5.96 -6.44
CA ALA A 526 -9.64 -4.85 -6.43
C ALA A 526 -9.96 -3.89 -7.57
N LEU A 527 -10.02 -2.60 -7.23
CA LEU A 527 -10.26 -1.49 -8.14
C LEU A 527 -9.06 -0.55 -8.06
N PHE A 528 -8.34 -0.41 -9.17
CA PHE A 528 -7.19 0.48 -9.26
C PHE A 528 -7.57 1.72 -10.05
N LEU A 529 -7.59 2.87 -9.36
CA LEU A 529 -7.88 4.16 -9.96
C LEU A 529 -6.65 4.68 -10.70
N VAL A 530 -6.78 4.84 -12.00
CA VAL A 530 -5.81 5.59 -12.81
C VAL A 530 -6.01 7.08 -12.55
N ALA A 531 -4.91 7.82 -12.38
CA ALA A 531 -4.89 9.25 -12.09
C ALA A 531 -5.86 10.02 -13.04
N PRO A 532 -6.97 10.60 -12.52
CA PRO A 532 -8.02 11.12 -13.41
C PRO A 532 -7.61 12.36 -14.23
N ASP A 533 -6.57 13.07 -13.81
CA ASP A 533 -5.95 14.18 -14.56
C ASP A 533 -5.12 13.69 -15.78
N ARG A 534 -4.92 12.38 -15.92
CA ARG A 534 -4.04 11.76 -16.93
C ARG A 534 -4.71 10.54 -17.54
N ARG A 535 -5.02 10.61 -18.84
CA ARG A 535 -5.59 9.47 -19.57
C ARG A 535 -4.52 8.58 -20.18
N ILE A 536 -4.73 7.27 -20.06
CA ILE A 536 -3.95 6.23 -20.73
C ILE A 536 -4.83 5.46 -21.72
N ILE A 537 -4.21 4.61 -22.55
CA ILE A 537 -4.93 3.74 -23.49
C ILE A 537 -5.84 2.80 -22.70
N SER A 538 -7.14 2.77 -23.02
CA SER A 538 -8.15 1.99 -22.31
C SER A 538 -8.81 0.94 -23.21
N THR A 539 -9.71 0.14 -22.61
CA THR A 539 -10.63 -0.75 -23.34
C THR A 539 -11.56 -0.02 -24.31
N SER A 540 -11.70 1.31 -24.22
CA SER A 540 -12.42 2.10 -25.23
C SER A 540 -11.60 2.29 -26.51
N ASN A 541 -10.27 2.20 -26.42
CA ASN A 541 -9.36 2.36 -27.56
C ASN A 541 -8.95 1.01 -28.17
N ILE A 542 -8.82 -0.02 -27.33
CA ILE A 542 -8.41 -1.38 -27.70
C ILE A 542 -9.62 -2.31 -27.67
N PRO A 543 -10.12 -2.81 -28.81
CA PRO A 543 -11.17 -3.82 -28.83
C PRO A 543 -10.72 -5.11 -28.12
N PRO A 544 -11.66 -5.99 -27.73
CA PRO A 544 -11.33 -7.23 -27.06
C PRO A 544 -10.31 -8.05 -27.86
N GLN A 545 -9.26 -8.47 -27.16
CA GLN A 545 -8.10 -9.13 -27.79
C GLN A 545 -8.21 -10.66 -27.76
N ARG A 546 -9.26 -11.19 -27.15
CA ARG A 546 -9.48 -12.62 -26.92
C ARG A 546 -9.86 -13.37 -28.19
N LYS A 547 -9.07 -14.37 -28.59
CA LYS A 547 -9.32 -15.22 -29.77
C LYS A 547 -10.63 -15.99 -29.66
N ASP A 548 -10.99 -16.47 -28.47
CA ASP A 548 -12.25 -17.18 -28.24
C ASP A 548 -13.47 -16.25 -28.43
N TRP A 549 -13.40 -15.00 -27.96
CA TRP A 549 -14.49 -14.03 -28.15
C TRP A 549 -14.64 -13.61 -29.61
N TRP A 550 -13.51 -13.36 -30.28
CA TRP A 550 -13.49 -13.06 -31.71
C TRP A 550 -14.01 -14.24 -32.55
N ALA A 551 -13.60 -15.47 -32.21
CA ALA A 551 -14.01 -16.69 -32.89
C ALA A 551 -15.53 -16.88 -32.84
N GLU A 552 -16.17 -16.63 -31.70
CA GLU A 552 -17.63 -16.71 -31.57
C GLU A 552 -18.34 -15.77 -32.57
N GLY A 553 -17.90 -14.51 -32.67
CA GLY A 553 -18.44 -13.56 -33.63
C GLY A 553 -18.15 -13.93 -35.10
N MET A 554 -16.98 -14.49 -35.37
CA MET A 554 -16.61 -14.95 -36.71
C MET A 554 -17.41 -16.17 -37.14
N LEU A 555 -17.64 -17.13 -36.25
CA LEU A 555 -18.49 -18.29 -36.53
C LEU A 555 -19.89 -17.82 -36.94
N GLN A 556 -20.50 -16.89 -36.21
CA GLN A 556 -21.80 -16.32 -36.58
C GLN A 556 -21.79 -15.67 -37.98
N THR A 557 -20.67 -15.06 -38.38
CA THR A 557 -20.53 -14.40 -39.68
C THR A 557 -20.25 -15.36 -40.85
N LEU A 558 -19.60 -16.50 -40.56
CA LEU A 558 -19.21 -17.53 -41.51
C LEU A 558 -20.27 -18.63 -41.66
N LEU A 559 -21.13 -18.82 -40.64
CA LEU A 559 -22.25 -19.74 -40.69
C LEU A 559 -23.14 -19.43 -41.89
N GLY A 560 -23.36 -20.43 -42.74
CA GLY A 560 -24.11 -20.31 -44.00
C GLY A 560 -23.31 -19.86 -45.21
N LYS A 561 -22.03 -19.46 -45.05
CA LYS A 561 -21.11 -19.15 -46.16
C LYS A 561 -20.12 -20.28 -46.45
N VAL A 562 -19.69 -21.00 -45.42
CA VAL A 562 -18.77 -22.15 -45.53
C VAL A 562 -19.22 -23.29 -44.61
N PRO A 563 -18.77 -24.55 -44.85
CA PRO A 563 -19.00 -25.64 -43.93
C PRO A 563 -18.43 -25.35 -42.53
N PRO A 564 -19.07 -25.85 -41.44
CA PRO A 564 -18.61 -25.61 -40.07
C PRO A 564 -17.16 -26.01 -39.82
N GLU A 565 -16.72 -27.12 -40.39
CA GLU A 565 -15.34 -27.62 -40.27
C GLU A 565 -14.35 -26.65 -40.91
N THR A 566 -14.69 -26.08 -42.06
CA THR A 566 -13.87 -25.07 -42.74
C THR A 566 -13.84 -23.76 -41.95
N ALA A 567 -14.98 -23.33 -41.38
CA ALA A 567 -15.00 -22.15 -40.51
C ALA A 567 -14.10 -22.34 -39.28
N GLN A 568 -14.17 -23.51 -38.65
CA GLN A 568 -13.32 -23.84 -37.50
C GLN A 568 -11.85 -23.89 -37.88
N GLN A 569 -11.51 -24.47 -39.04
CA GLN A 569 -10.14 -24.51 -39.53
C GLN A 569 -9.58 -23.10 -39.77
N ILE A 570 -10.36 -22.21 -40.42
CA ILE A 570 -9.96 -20.80 -40.61
C ILE A 570 -9.65 -20.12 -39.27
N ILE A 571 -10.48 -20.34 -38.25
CA ILE A 571 -10.28 -19.76 -36.91
C ILE A 571 -9.03 -20.35 -36.25
N ASN A 572 -8.80 -21.64 -36.38
CA ASN A 572 -7.63 -22.31 -35.82
C ASN A 572 -6.34 -21.78 -36.44
N ASP A 573 -6.34 -21.57 -37.77
CA ASP A 573 -5.20 -21.08 -38.57
C ASP A 573 -4.86 -19.60 -38.31
N VAL A 574 -5.72 -18.82 -37.63
CA VAL A 574 -5.37 -17.45 -37.20
C VAL A 574 -4.38 -17.50 -36.05
N GLU A 575 -3.11 -17.25 -36.37
CA GLU A 575 -2.01 -17.17 -35.42
C GLU A 575 -1.70 -15.72 -35.01
N HIS A 576 -0.96 -15.54 -33.91
CA HIS A 576 -0.49 -14.27 -33.36
C HIS A 576 -1.53 -13.26 -32.85
N PHE A 577 -2.58 -12.93 -33.61
CA PHE A 577 -3.65 -12.03 -33.16
C PHE A 577 -4.98 -12.36 -33.86
N PRO A 578 -6.11 -12.45 -33.13
CA PRO A 578 -6.29 -12.19 -31.70
C PRO A 578 -5.57 -13.20 -30.78
N ILE A 579 -5.38 -12.82 -29.51
CA ILE A 579 -4.55 -13.53 -28.53
C ILE A 579 -5.31 -14.74 -27.98
N SER A 580 -4.70 -15.92 -28.04
CA SER A 580 -5.24 -17.15 -27.43
C SER A 580 -5.06 -17.13 -25.91
N MET A 581 -5.79 -17.99 -25.19
CA MET A 581 -5.60 -18.11 -23.73
C MET A 581 -4.19 -18.58 -23.38
N ASP A 582 -3.62 -19.51 -24.14
CA ASP A 582 -2.26 -20.00 -23.91
C ASP A 582 -1.22 -18.90 -24.11
N ASP A 583 -1.38 -18.06 -25.15
CA ASP A 583 -0.51 -16.91 -25.36
C ASP A 583 -0.68 -15.85 -24.27
N ALA A 584 -1.91 -15.59 -23.83
CA ALA A 584 -2.16 -14.67 -22.72
C ALA A 584 -1.53 -15.14 -21.41
N LYS A 585 -1.52 -16.45 -21.13
CA LYS A 585 -0.83 -17.02 -19.98
C LYS A 585 0.69 -16.88 -20.08
N LYS A 586 1.28 -17.01 -21.28
CA LYS A 586 2.71 -16.74 -21.51
C LYS A 586 3.06 -15.27 -21.32
N LEU A 587 2.29 -14.36 -21.93
CA LEU A 587 2.47 -12.92 -21.77
C LEU A 587 2.33 -12.49 -20.31
N ARG A 588 1.41 -13.11 -19.54
CA ARG A 588 1.30 -12.88 -18.11
C ARG A 588 2.59 -13.23 -17.37
N LEU A 589 3.25 -14.35 -17.71
CA LEU A 589 4.52 -14.75 -17.08
C LEU A 589 5.63 -13.74 -17.40
N GLU A 590 5.72 -13.28 -18.64
CA GLU A 590 6.67 -12.24 -19.06
C GLU A 590 6.45 -10.93 -18.28
N LEU A 591 5.19 -10.48 -18.19
CA LEU A 591 4.80 -9.30 -17.42
C LEU A 591 5.09 -9.47 -15.91
N MET A 592 4.87 -10.67 -15.34
CA MET A 592 5.19 -10.95 -13.94
C MET A 592 6.69 -10.88 -13.68
N GLU A 593 7.51 -11.41 -14.58
CA GLU A 593 8.98 -11.31 -14.47
C GLU A 593 9.47 -9.86 -14.61
N GLU A 594 8.88 -9.07 -15.51
CA GLU A 594 9.17 -7.63 -15.62
C GLU A 594 8.86 -6.90 -14.31
N ARG A 595 7.68 -7.13 -13.73
CA ARG A 595 7.28 -6.52 -12.45
C ARG A 595 8.16 -6.96 -11.30
N LYS A 596 8.54 -8.24 -11.25
CA LYS A 596 9.47 -8.74 -10.25
C LYS A 596 10.84 -8.06 -10.32
N LYS A 597 11.35 -7.79 -11.53
CA LYS A 597 12.59 -7.03 -11.71
C LYS A 597 12.44 -5.59 -11.23
N ARG A 598 11.32 -4.93 -11.53
CA ARG A 598 11.02 -3.59 -11.01
C ARG A 598 10.94 -3.58 -9.48
N ASP A 599 10.22 -4.53 -8.88
CA ASP A 599 10.11 -4.64 -7.43
C ASP A 599 11.49 -4.87 -6.78
N SER A 600 12.33 -5.74 -7.38
CA SER A 600 13.71 -5.95 -6.93
C SER A 600 14.54 -4.68 -7.04
N TYR A 601 14.48 -3.98 -8.18
CA TYR A 601 15.22 -2.73 -8.39
C TYR A 601 14.80 -1.65 -7.38
N GLU A 602 13.51 -1.53 -7.10
CA GLU A 602 13.04 -0.60 -6.10
C GLU A 602 13.32 -1.04 -4.66
N GLU A 603 13.44 -2.34 -4.38
CA GLU A 603 13.91 -2.83 -3.08
C GLU A 603 15.41 -2.54 -2.95
N ASP A 604 16.24 -2.91 -3.93
CA ASP A 604 17.69 -2.67 -3.93
C ASP A 604 18.00 -1.17 -3.74
N ALA A 605 17.29 -0.29 -4.45
CA ALA A 605 17.43 1.16 -4.29
C ALA A 605 17.06 1.66 -2.88
N ARG A 606 16.21 0.92 -2.15
CA ARG A 606 15.90 1.17 -0.73
C ARG A 606 16.90 0.51 0.21
N GLU A 607 17.44 -0.65 -0.16
CA GLU A 607 18.47 -1.37 0.61
C GLU A 607 19.79 -0.60 0.63
N ASP A 608 20.12 0.11 -0.45
CA ASP A 608 21.28 1.00 -0.52
C ASP A 608 21.16 2.21 0.43
N THR A 609 19.93 2.54 0.89
CA THR A 609 19.67 3.54 1.93
C THR A 609 19.53 2.87 3.31
N ALA A 610 20.64 2.78 4.03
CA ALA A 610 20.69 2.37 5.43
C ALA A 610 21.02 3.58 6.32
N PHE A 611 20.62 3.53 7.60
CA PHE A 611 21.07 4.53 8.56
C PHE A 611 22.56 4.33 8.83
N SER A 612 23.39 5.34 8.54
CA SER A 612 24.82 5.33 8.88
C SER A 612 25.12 6.50 9.81
N PHE A 613 24.86 6.29 11.10
CA PHE A 613 25.07 7.33 12.10
C PHE A 613 26.56 7.60 12.40
N CYS A 614 27.47 6.71 11.98
CA CYS A 614 28.90 6.76 12.30
C CYS A 614 29.78 7.58 11.34
N GLU A 615 29.26 8.07 10.20
CA GLU A 615 30.05 8.74 9.14
C GLU A 615 29.98 10.28 9.16
N HIS A 616 29.75 10.91 10.33
CA HIS A 616 29.76 12.37 10.48
C HIS A 616 30.90 12.89 11.34
#